data_AF-A0A960EJC6-F1
#
_entry.id   AF-A0A960EJC6-F1
#
_cell.length_a   1.000
_cell.length_b   1.000
_cell.length_c   1.000
_cell.angle_alpha   90.00
_cell.angle_beta   90.00
_cell.angle_gamma   90.00
#
_symmetry.space_group_name_H-M   'P 1'
#
loop_
_entity.id
_entity.type
_entity.pdbx_description
1 polymer ?
#
loop_
_entity_poly.entity_id
_entity_poly.type
_entity_poly.pdbx_seq_one_letter_code
_entity_poly.pdbx_strand_id
1 'polypeptide(L)'
;GSERMRVWTMKALRFGFVIGTVNQMLVSLVMDRASWKGGNLRRSWKRFKTSGLLSKDLWAQLKDYDRPDFHPDDRDTTALVERFREEFFGPDGTLNDKLVGTAA
;
A
#
# COMPACT_ATOMS: atom_id res chain seq x y z
N GLY A 1 8.15 13.85 -21.13
CA GLY A 1 7.02 13.02 -21.61
C GLY A 1 5.75 13.83 -21.47
N SER A 2 4.82 13.73 -22.41
CA SER A 2 3.55 14.49 -22.32
C SER A 2 2.80 14.14 -21.05
N GLU A 3 2.07 15.11 -20.48
CA GLU A 3 1.23 14.93 -19.28
C GLU A 3 0.26 13.74 -19.44
N ARG A 4 -0.24 13.53 -20.66
CA ARG A 4 -1.07 12.39 -21.04
C ARG A 4 -0.33 11.06 -20.88
N MET A 5 0.95 10.99 -21.24
CA MET A 5 1.77 9.80 -21.06
C MET A 5 2.02 9.53 -19.58
N ARG A 6 2.26 10.57 -18.76
CA ARG A 6 2.41 10.43 -17.30
C ARG A 6 1.15 9.85 -16.65
N VAL A 7 -0.01 10.44 -16.93
CA VAL A 7 -1.30 9.98 -16.39
C VAL A 7 -1.60 8.55 -16.84
N TRP A 8 -1.33 8.21 -18.09
CA TRP A 8 -1.51 6.85 -18.59
C TRP A 8 -0.57 5.85 -17.89
N THR A 9 0.70 6.19 -17.72
CA THR A 9 1.68 5.35 -17.00
C THR A 9 1.25 5.12 -15.55
N MET A 10 0.79 6.16 -14.84
CA MET A 10 0.30 6.00 -13.46
C MET A 10 -0.92 5.08 -13.38
N LYS A 11 -1.90 5.25 -14.29
CA LYS A 11 -3.05 4.34 -14.39
C LYS A 11 -2.61 2.91 -14.68
N ALA A 12 -1.72 2.71 -15.64
CA ALA A 12 -1.20 1.40 -16.01
C ALA A 12 -0.48 0.74 -14.83
N LEU A 13 0.34 1.48 -14.08
CA LEU A 13 1.02 0.99 -12.88
C LEU A 13 0.03 0.66 -11.78
N ARG A 14 -0.91 1.56 -11.49
CA ARG A 14 -1.91 1.36 -10.43
C ARG A 14 -2.75 0.10 -10.68
N PHE A 15 -3.30 -0.05 -11.88
CA PHE A 15 -4.11 -1.22 -12.21
C PHE A 15 -3.24 -2.46 -12.42
N GLY A 16 -2.13 -2.34 -13.14
CA GLY A 16 -1.23 -3.45 -13.45
C GLY A 16 -0.58 -4.05 -12.21
N PHE A 17 -0.14 -3.22 -11.26
CA PHE A 17 0.41 -3.69 -9.99
C PHE A 17 -0.65 -4.45 -9.19
N VAL A 18 -1.83 -3.85 -8.96
CA VAL A 18 -2.89 -4.50 -8.18
C VAL A 18 -3.34 -5.81 -8.84
N ILE A 19 -3.62 -5.78 -10.14
CA ILE A 19 -4.04 -6.98 -10.88
C ILE A 19 -2.93 -8.02 -10.87
N GLY A 20 -1.68 -7.64 -11.13
CA GLY A 20 -0.54 -8.54 -11.14
C GLY A 20 -0.33 -9.22 -9.79
N THR A 21 -0.29 -8.44 -8.70
CA THR A 21 -0.15 -8.97 -7.34
C THR A 21 -1.31 -9.89 -6.97
N VAL A 22 -2.56 -9.53 -7.30
CA VAL A 22 -3.73 -10.39 -7.05
C VAL A 22 -3.61 -11.70 -7.83
N ASN A 23 -3.24 -11.66 -9.10
CA ASN A 23 -3.05 -12.88 -9.90
C ASN A 23 -1.95 -13.77 -9.33
N GLN A 24 -0.79 -13.21 -8.98
CA GLN A 24 0.31 -13.97 -8.41
C GLN A 24 -0.06 -14.57 -7.05
N MET A 25 -0.81 -13.85 -6.22
CA MET A 25 -1.35 -14.34 -4.96
C MET A 25 -2.36 -15.48 -5.18
N LEU A 26 -3.26 -15.35 -6.17
CA LEU A 26 -4.21 -16.40 -6.53
C LEU A 26 -3.51 -17.67 -7.04
N VAL A 27 -2.50 -17.52 -7.91
CA VAL A 27 -1.68 -18.65 -8.40
C VAL A 27 -0.99 -19.34 -7.22
N SER A 28 -0.38 -18.57 -6.31
CA SER A 28 0.25 -19.11 -5.10
C SER A 28 -0.75 -19.88 -4.23
N LEU A 29 -1.96 -19.34 -4.03
CA LEU A 29 -3.05 -19.99 -3.30
C LEU A 29 -3.54 -21.28 -3.96
N VAL A 30 -3.68 -21.29 -5.29
CA VAL A 30 -4.14 -22.45 -6.05
C VAL A 30 -3.09 -23.55 -6.01
N MET A 31 -1.81 -23.19 -6.11
CA MET A 31 -0.70 -24.13 -6.03
C MET A 31 -0.50 -24.69 -4.60
N ASP A 32 -0.80 -23.89 -3.58
CA ASP A 32 -0.71 -24.35 -2.19
C ASP A 32 -1.96 -25.12 -1.75
N ARG A 33 -1.91 -26.45 -1.86
CA ARG A 33 -3.00 -27.33 -1.45
C ARG A 33 -3.30 -27.28 0.06
N ALA A 34 -2.37 -26.81 0.91
CA ALA A 34 -2.60 -26.66 2.34
C ALA A 34 -3.59 -25.52 2.63
N SER A 35 -3.60 -24.46 1.82
CA SER A 35 -4.54 -23.34 1.92
C SER A 35 -6.02 -23.74 1.75
N TRP A 36 -6.29 -24.88 1.10
CA TRP A 36 -7.64 -25.38 0.81
C TRP A 36 -8.19 -26.29 1.91
N LYS A 37 -7.32 -26.92 2.72
CA LYS A 37 -7.73 -27.78 3.82
C LYS A 37 -7.89 -26.95 5.10
N GLY A 38 -9.12 -26.81 5.60
CA GLY A 38 -9.38 -26.34 6.97
C GLY A 38 -10.07 -24.99 7.12
N GLY A 39 -10.69 -24.41 6.08
CA GLY A 39 -11.52 -23.20 6.22
C GLY A 39 -10.77 -21.91 6.54
N ASN A 40 -9.44 -21.96 6.73
CA ASN A 40 -8.56 -20.82 6.97
C ASN A 40 -8.69 -19.75 5.88
N LEU A 41 -8.91 -20.15 4.62
CA LEU A 41 -9.08 -19.21 3.52
C LEU A 41 -10.29 -18.29 3.72
N ARG A 42 -11.41 -18.81 4.19
CA ARG A 42 -12.61 -18.00 4.47
C ARG A 42 -12.36 -17.03 5.63
N ARG A 43 -11.61 -17.45 6.65
CA ARG A 43 -11.27 -16.63 7.82
C ARG A 43 -10.31 -15.49 7.43
N SER A 44 -9.26 -15.81 6.67
CA SER A 44 -8.31 -14.83 6.13
C SER A 44 -8.99 -13.85 5.19
N TRP A 45 -9.89 -14.33 4.32
CA TRP A 45 -10.68 -13.46 3.44
C TRP A 45 -11.62 -12.54 4.23
N LYS A 46 -12.27 -13.03 5.30
CA LYS A 46 -13.10 -12.19 6.17
C LYS A 46 -12.25 -11.09 6.83
N ARG A 47 -11.08 -11.44 7.37
CA ARG A 47 -10.15 -10.48 8.00
C ARG A 47 -9.59 -9.47 7.00
N PHE A 48 -9.31 -9.90 5.77
CA PHE A 48 -8.86 -9.04 4.68
C PHE A 48 -9.97 -8.08 4.22
N LYS A 49 -11.21 -8.55 4.06
CA LYS A 49 -12.36 -7.69 3.71
C LYS A 49 -12.67 -6.65 4.77
N THR A 50 -12.40 -6.96 6.04
CA THR A 50 -12.49 -5.98 7.12
C THR A 50 -11.23 -5.13 7.28
N SER A 51 -10.16 -5.42 6.53
CA SER A 51 -8.97 -4.58 6.54
C SER A 51 -9.23 -3.30 5.74
N GLY A 52 -8.63 -2.19 6.18
CA GLY A 52 -8.77 -0.89 5.50
C GLY A 52 -8.25 -0.87 4.05
N LEU A 53 -7.59 -1.93 3.59
CA LEU A 53 -7.04 -2.06 2.23
C LEU A 53 -8.12 -2.09 1.13
N LEU A 54 -9.35 -2.48 1.46
CA LEU A 54 -10.50 -2.44 0.55
C LEU A 54 -11.43 -1.25 0.81
N SER A 55 -11.03 -0.30 1.66
CA SER A 55 -11.85 0.87 1.95
C SER A 55 -11.99 1.76 0.71
N LYS A 56 -13.21 2.28 0.49
CA LYS A 56 -13.46 3.23 -0.60
C LYS A 56 -12.60 4.48 -0.47
N ASP A 57 -12.34 4.91 0.76
CA ASP A 57 -11.53 6.09 1.05
C ASP A 57 -10.09 5.89 0.57
N LEU A 58 -9.46 4.74 0.86
CA LEU A 58 -8.13 4.43 0.33
C LEU A 58 -8.10 4.42 -1.20
N TRP A 59 -9.12 3.85 -1.85
CA TRP A 59 -9.22 3.84 -3.31
C TRP A 59 -9.43 5.22 -3.92
N ALA A 60 -10.21 6.09 -3.25
CA ALA A 60 -10.34 7.49 -3.62
C ALA A 60 -9.00 8.22 -3.46
N GLN A 61 -8.27 7.96 -2.37
CA GLN A 61 -6.96 8.51 -2.14
C GLN A 61 -5.95 8.11 -3.22
N LEU A 62 -5.92 6.83 -3.59
CA LEU A 62 -5.06 6.33 -4.67
C LEU A 62 -5.42 6.91 -6.04
N LYS A 63 -6.68 7.31 -6.25
CA LYS A 63 -7.13 7.91 -7.52
C LYS A 63 -6.62 9.33 -7.70
N ASP A 64 -6.31 10.04 -6.63
CA ASP A 64 -5.81 11.40 -6.74
C ASP A 64 -4.43 11.45 -7.39
N TYR A 65 -3.62 10.41 -7.27
CA TYR A 65 -2.35 10.27 -8.00
C TYR A 65 -2.51 10.18 -9.53
N ASP A 66 -3.72 9.84 -10.01
CA ASP A 66 -4.01 9.81 -11.44
C ASP A 66 -4.40 11.20 -11.99
N ARG A 67 -4.50 12.22 -11.14
CA ARG A 67 -4.84 13.58 -11.55
C ARG A 67 -3.67 14.22 -12.31
N PRO A 68 -3.95 14.95 -13.41
CA PRO A 68 -2.89 15.61 -14.19
C PRO A 68 -2.11 16.64 -13.36
N ASP A 69 -2.80 17.32 -12.45
CA ASP A 69 -2.31 18.40 -11.59
C ASP A 69 -1.90 17.94 -10.18
N PHE A 70 -1.79 16.63 -9.93
CA PHE A 70 -1.47 16.11 -8.61
C PHE A 70 -0.16 16.69 -8.05
N HIS A 71 -0.23 17.35 -6.90
CA HIS A 71 0.92 17.74 -6.09
C HIS A 71 0.94 16.93 -4.78
N PRO A 72 2.10 16.45 -4.30
CA PRO A 72 2.20 15.76 -3.01
C PRO A 72 1.62 16.57 -1.84
N ASP A 73 1.72 17.90 -1.94
CA ASP A 73 1.24 18.85 -0.92
C ASP A 73 -0.28 19.07 -0.96
N ASP A 74 -1.00 18.53 -1.95
CA ASP A 74 -2.46 18.59 -2.00
C ASP A 74 -3.13 17.85 -0.82
N ARG A 75 -2.36 17.06 -0.08
CA ARG A 75 -2.79 16.33 1.11
C ARG A 75 -2.05 16.86 2.33
N ASP A 76 -2.82 17.37 3.30
CA ASP A 76 -2.25 17.68 4.61
C ASP A 76 -1.82 16.37 5.28
N THR A 77 -0.51 16.19 5.34
CA THR A 77 0.15 15.06 5.98
C THR A 77 0.91 15.50 7.22
N THR A 78 0.72 16.74 7.70
CA THR A 78 1.46 17.32 8.83
C THR A 78 1.37 16.45 10.07
N ALA A 79 0.15 16.05 10.46
CA ALA A 79 -0.07 15.17 11.61
C ALA A 79 0.55 13.77 11.42
N LEU A 80 0.58 13.26 10.19
CA LEU A 80 1.20 11.97 9.86
C LEU A 80 2.72 12.04 10.00
N VAL A 81 3.32 13.14 9.51
CA VAL A 81 4.75 13.42 9.58
C VAL A 81 5.17 13.62 11.03
N GLU A 82 4.39 14.36 11.83
CA GLU A 82 4.67 14.58 13.25
C GLU A 82 4.67 13.26 14.02
N ARG A 83 3.62 12.44 13.86
CA ARG A 83 3.54 11.11 14.48
C ARG A 83 4.72 10.22 14.09
N PHE A 84 5.04 10.13 12.80
CA PHE A 84 6.13 9.27 12.35
C PHE A 84 7.51 9.80 12.72
N ARG A 85 7.67 11.12 12.84
CA ARG A 85 8.87 11.72 13.39
C ARG A 85 9.06 11.26 14.84
N GLU A 86 8.04 11.33 15.68
CA GLU A 86 8.12 10.85 17.07
C GLU A 86 8.35 9.33 17.17
N GLU A 87 7.70 8.56 16.30
CA GLU A 87 7.72 7.09 16.40
C GLU A 87 9.04 6.47 15.91
N PHE A 88 9.63 7.07 14.87
CA PHE A 88 10.78 6.53 14.15
C PHE A 88 12.05 7.35 14.27
N PHE A 89 11.97 8.61 14.71
CA PHE A 89 13.13 9.48 14.85
C PHE A 89 13.25 9.95 16.31
N GLY A 90 14.44 9.86 16.87
CA GLY A 90 14.75 10.36 18.20
C GLY A 90 14.73 11.89 18.27
N PRO A 91 14.98 12.47 19.45
CA PRO A 91 15.00 13.93 19.66
C PRO A 91 15.94 14.68 18.71
N ASP A 92 17.03 14.02 18.29
CA ASP A 92 18.04 14.59 17.40
C ASP A 92 17.73 14.37 15.91
N GLY A 93 16.57 13.82 15.56
CA GLY A 93 16.21 13.46 14.20
C GLY A 93 16.98 12.25 13.66
N THR A 94 17.63 11.48 14.55
CA THR A 94 18.29 10.22 14.21
C THR A 94 17.29 9.07 14.19
N LEU A 95 17.47 8.15 13.25
CA LEU A 95 16.57 7.00 13.11
C LEU A 95 16.69 6.09 14.34
N ASN A 96 15.56 5.71 14.92
CA ASN A 96 15.51 4.84 16.10
C ASN A 96 15.98 3.41 15.77
N ASP A 97 16.18 2.62 16.81
CA ASP A 97 16.59 1.20 16.80
C ASP A 97 15.60 0.24 16.09
N LYS A 98 14.45 0.75 15.63
CA LYS A 98 13.37 -0.02 14.98
C LYS A 98 13.66 -0.41 13.52
N LEU A 99 14.76 0.04 12.91
CA LEU A 99 15.15 -0.43 11.58
C LEU A 99 15.89 -1.77 11.64
N VAL A 100 15.44 -2.72 10.82
CA VAL A 100 16.12 -3.99 10.59
C VAL A 100 17.45 -3.71 9.88
N GLY A 101 18.56 -3.87 10.62
CA GLY A 101 19.93 -3.65 10.14
C GLY A 101 20.82 -2.79 11.03
N THR A 102 20.27 -2.19 12.11
CA THR A 102 21.03 -1.32 13.05
C THR A 102 21.48 -2.06 14.32
N ALA A 103 21.54 -3.39 14.31
CA ALA A 103 22.29 -4.14 15.30
C ALA A 103 23.76 -4.21 14.83
N ALA A 104 24.60 -3.34 15.38
CA ALA A 104 26.05 -3.41 15.25
C ALA A 104 26.63 -4.51 16.15
#